data_AF-A0A067T0U5-F1
#
_entry.id   AF-A0A067T0U5-F1
#
_cell.length_a   1.000
_cell.length_b   1.000
_cell.length_c   1.000
_cell.angle_alpha   90.00
_cell.angle_beta   90.00
_cell.angle_gamma   90.00
#
_symmetry.space_group_name_H-M   'P 1'
#
loop_
_entity.id
_entity.type
_entity.pdbx_description
1 polymer ?
#
loop_
_entity_poly.entity_id
_entity_poly.type
_entity_poly.pdbx_seq_one_letter_code
_entity_poly.pdbx_strand_id
1 'polypeptide(L)'
;MDIIHILQQFLVGRKLYEYRNLIGESYIPGLTKEDVEKLEAASRLQLNSFNQTGVVFEIHPAIRSYCLTYAEFLPESAYTSREMALAMHWKEPGYLRCRFHRAPLLDYPSDTTVDSDGNFKGVAFRPSGLSLTILTDPPLLANHMQCGCPIQDVLLEFFLFKTRRVNSSHPQYAVKSYSMNMTVVPPPIRAFVCEGFRQDTALDIQDIYDQQYGQEGFEDRLEVLKAIRLLNRIKGRNVESVPLYSGGKELRSLGL
;
A
#
# COMPACT_ATOMS: atom_id res chain seq x y z
N MET A 1 4.72 15.04 -24.95
CA MET A 1 3.44 14.37 -24.68
C MET A 1 2.40 15.44 -24.48
N ASP A 2 1.38 15.48 -25.35
CA ASP A 2 0.40 16.56 -25.39
C ASP A 2 -0.66 16.38 -24.28
N ILE A 3 -0.87 17.42 -23.48
CA ILE A 3 -1.84 17.44 -22.37
C ILE A 3 -3.25 17.09 -22.87
N ILE A 4 -3.57 17.43 -24.12
CA ILE A 4 -4.86 17.11 -24.75
C ILE A 4 -5.05 15.59 -24.91
N HIS A 5 -3.98 14.85 -25.22
CA HIS A 5 -4.04 13.40 -25.38
C HIS A 5 -4.21 12.66 -24.05
N ILE A 6 -3.58 13.18 -22.98
CA ILE A 6 -3.75 12.68 -21.61
C ILE A 6 -5.19 12.93 -21.13
N LEU A 7 -5.74 14.12 -21.38
CA LEU A 7 -7.12 14.46 -21.02
C LEU A 7 -8.16 13.63 -21.79
N GLN A 8 -7.91 13.31 -23.06
CA GLN A 8 -8.78 12.43 -23.85
C GLN A 8 -8.78 10.99 -23.32
N GLN A 9 -7.63 10.42 -22.95
CA GLN A 9 -7.56 9.09 -22.33
C GLN A 9 -8.27 9.05 -20.97
N PHE A 10 -8.15 10.10 -20.16
CA PHE A 10 -8.86 10.24 -18.89
C PHE A 10 -10.39 10.32 -19.05
N LEU A 11 -10.88 11.04 -20.07
CA LEU A 11 -12.32 11.18 -20.34
C LEU A 11 -12.95 9.89 -20.87
N VAL A 12 -12.22 9.11 -21.69
CA VAL A 12 -12.68 7.80 -22.18
C VAL A 12 -12.75 6.78 -21.04
N GLY A 13 -11.75 6.74 -20.15
CA GLY A 13 -11.76 5.86 -18.98
C GLY A 13 -12.91 6.17 -18.00
N ARG A 14 -13.24 7.46 -17.80
CA ARG A 14 -14.34 7.88 -16.91
C ARG A 14 -15.73 7.48 -17.41
N LYS A 15 -15.99 7.65 -18.72
CA LYS A 15 -17.28 7.25 -19.31
C LYS A 15 -17.51 5.74 -19.27
N LEU A 16 -16.46 4.94 -19.41
CA LEU A 16 -16.56 3.48 -19.32
C LEU A 16 -16.91 3.02 -17.90
N TYR A 17 -16.30 3.59 -16.86
CA TYR A 17 -16.58 3.18 -15.47
C TYR A 17 -18.03 3.49 -15.02
N GLU A 18 -18.56 4.65 -15.39
CA GLU A 18 -19.95 5.02 -15.07
C GLU A 18 -20.97 4.20 -15.87
N TYR A 19 -20.67 3.89 -17.14
CA TYR A 19 -21.49 3.00 -17.97
C TYR A 19 -21.49 1.55 -17.44
N ARG A 20 -20.34 1.04 -16.96
CA ARG A 20 -20.20 -0.30 -16.37
C ARG A 20 -21.12 -0.55 -15.19
N ASN A 21 -21.22 0.43 -14.28
CA ASN A 21 -22.11 0.34 -13.14
C ASN A 21 -23.61 0.32 -13.53
N LEU A 22 -23.96 0.93 -14.68
CA LEU A 22 -25.32 0.94 -15.23
C LEU A 22 -25.71 -0.39 -15.91
N ILE A 23 -24.74 -1.14 -16.45
CA ILE A 23 -24.99 -2.42 -17.14
C ILE A 23 -24.79 -3.66 -16.24
N GLY A 24 -24.53 -3.47 -14.95
CA GLY A 24 -24.31 -4.59 -14.01
C GLY A 24 -22.92 -5.24 -14.12
N GLU A 25 -21.97 -4.62 -14.82
CA GLU A 25 -20.58 -5.05 -14.82
C GLU A 25 -19.95 -4.76 -13.45
N SER A 26 -19.13 -5.69 -12.96
CA SER A 26 -18.40 -5.55 -11.70
C SER A 26 -17.12 -4.70 -11.87
N TYR A 27 -16.40 -4.48 -10.76
CA TYR A 27 -15.08 -3.85 -10.80
C TYR A 27 -13.99 -4.77 -11.42
N ILE A 28 -14.30 -6.05 -11.66
CA ILE A 28 -13.44 -7.00 -12.40
C ILE A 28 -13.95 -7.09 -13.84
N PRO A 29 -13.17 -6.66 -14.84
CA PRO A 29 -13.57 -6.72 -16.24
C PRO A 29 -13.96 -8.15 -16.67
N GLY A 30 -15.12 -8.28 -17.31
CA GLY A 30 -15.63 -9.55 -17.82
C GLY A 30 -16.44 -10.38 -16.82
N LEU A 31 -16.60 -9.91 -15.57
CA LEU A 31 -17.45 -10.56 -14.57
C LEU A 31 -18.66 -9.70 -14.23
N THR A 32 -19.81 -10.36 -14.04
CA THR A 32 -20.99 -9.72 -13.44
C THR A 32 -20.78 -9.51 -11.94
N LYS A 33 -21.63 -8.70 -11.31
CA LYS A 33 -21.60 -8.52 -9.84
C LYS A 33 -21.81 -9.85 -9.10
N GLU A 34 -22.76 -10.67 -9.56
CA GLU A 34 -23.06 -11.98 -8.95
C GLU A 34 -21.85 -12.93 -9.05
N ASP A 35 -21.14 -12.93 -10.19
CA ASP A 35 -19.93 -13.74 -10.36
C ASP A 35 -18.83 -13.30 -9.39
N VAL A 36 -18.66 -11.99 -9.18
CA VAL A 36 -17.70 -11.46 -8.21
C VAL A 36 -18.08 -11.83 -6.78
N GLU A 37 -19.35 -11.75 -6.40
CA GLU A 37 -19.81 -12.16 -5.07
C GLU A 37 -19.54 -13.64 -4.80
N LYS A 38 -19.83 -14.52 -5.78
CA LYS A 38 -19.50 -15.95 -5.70
C LYS A 38 -18.00 -16.19 -5.60
N LEU A 39 -17.21 -15.46 -6.40
CA LEU A 39 -15.76 -15.53 -6.39
C LEU A 39 -15.19 -15.07 -5.05
N GLU A 40 -15.68 -13.97 -4.48
CA GLU A 40 -15.28 -13.49 -3.16
C GLU A 40 -15.63 -14.51 -2.06
N ALA A 41 -16.84 -15.07 -2.07
CA ALA A 41 -17.27 -16.07 -1.11
C ALA A 41 -16.35 -17.31 -1.12
N ALA A 42 -16.06 -17.85 -2.32
CA ALA A 42 -15.13 -18.96 -2.48
C ALA A 42 -13.69 -18.59 -2.06
N SER A 43 -13.27 -17.36 -2.33
CA SER A 43 -11.93 -16.88 -1.97
C SER A 43 -11.75 -16.67 -0.48
N ARG A 44 -12.78 -16.20 0.24
CA ARG A 44 -12.77 -16.08 1.70
C ARG A 44 -12.56 -17.42 2.39
N LEU A 45 -13.11 -18.51 1.85
CA LEU A 45 -12.84 -19.87 2.36
C LEU A 45 -11.35 -20.23 2.27
N GLN A 46 -10.69 -19.87 1.17
CA GLN A 46 -9.24 -20.11 1.00
C GLN A 46 -8.40 -19.23 1.92
N LEU A 47 -8.79 -17.96 2.12
CA LEU A 47 -8.10 -17.08 3.07
C LEU A 47 -8.26 -17.59 4.51
N ASN A 48 -9.45 -18.08 4.87
CA ASN A 48 -9.69 -18.69 6.17
C ASN A 48 -8.87 -19.96 6.38
N SER A 49 -8.77 -20.82 5.35
CA SER A 49 -7.89 -22.00 5.37
C SER A 49 -6.44 -21.60 5.61
N PHE A 50 -5.93 -20.61 4.86
CA PHE A 50 -4.59 -20.09 5.03
C PHE A 50 -4.35 -19.51 6.44
N ASN A 51 -5.32 -18.81 7.03
CA ASN A 51 -5.20 -18.31 8.41
C ASN A 51 -5.05 -19.44 9.44
N GLN A 52 -5.58 -20.63 9.15
CA GLN A 52 -5.49 -21.80 10.02
C GLN A 52 -4.21 -22.60 9.78
N THR A 53 -3.77 -22.73 8.52
CA THR A 53 -2.69 -23.64 8.11
C THR A 53 -1.35 -22.95 7.87
N GLY A 54 -1.37 -21.66 7.49
CA GLY A 54 -0.21 -20.92 6.99
C GLY A 54 0.26 -21.34 5.60
N VAL A 55 -0.47 -22.23 4.90
CA VAL A 55 -0.02 -22.84 3.65
C VAL A 55 -0.45 -21.99 2.45
N VAL A 56 0.49 -21.21 1.89
CA VAL A 56 0.21 -20.27 0.77
C VAL A 56 -0.37 -20.94 -0.47
N PHE A 57 -0.05 -22.22 -0.71
CA PHE A 57 -0.55 -22.99 -1.86
C PHE A 57 -2.06 -23.25 -1.82
N GLU A 58 -2.69 -23.13 -0.66
CA GLU A 58 -4.15 -23.25 -0.51
C GLU A 58 -4.89 -22.05 -1.12
N ILE A 59 -4.20 -20.94 -1.34
CA ILE A 59 -4.73 -19.77 -2.03
C ILE A 59 -4.42 -19.91 -3.51
N HIS A 60 -5.46 -19.91 -4.35
CA HIS A 60 -5.29 -20.01 -5.80
C HIS A 60 -4.51 -18.79 -6.35
N PRO A 61 -3.56 -18.97 -7.30
CA PRO A 61 -2.76 -17.88 -7.85
C PRO A 61 -3.58 -16.72 -8.45
N ALA A 62 -4.73 -17.02 -9.05
CA ALA A 62 -5.64 -16.01 -9.61
C ALA A 62 -6.23 -15.09 -8.53
N ILE A 63 -6.58 -15.64 -7.36
CA ILE A 63 -7.12 -14.87 -6.23
C ILE A 63 -6.07 -13.88 -5.73
N ARG A 64 -4.83 -14.35 -5.53
CA ARG A 64 -3.71 -13.46 -5.19
C ARG A 64 -3.54 -12.36 -6.24
N SER A 65 -3.65 -12.71 -7.52
CA SER A 65 -3.56 -11.72 -8.60
C SER A 65 -4.66 -10.67 -8.51
N TYR A 66 -5.92 -11.08 -8.34
CA TYR A 66 -7.05 -10.17 -8.19
C TYR A 66 -6.92 -9.28 -6.95
N CYS A 67 -6.44 -9.81 -5.82
CA CYS A 67 -6.17 -9.02 -4.62
C CYS A 67 -5.17 -7.89 -4.90
N LEU A 68 -4.14 -8.14 -5.71
CA LEU A 68 -3.14 -7.13 -6.05
C LEU A 68 -3.59 -6.14 -7.13
N THR A 69 -4.51 -6.56 -8.02
CA THR A 69 -4.98 -5.76 -9.15
C THR A 69 -6.14 -4.85 -8.77
N TYR A 70 -7.14 -5.36 -8.03
CA TYR A 70 -8.39 -4.65 -7.74
C TYR A 70 -8.47 -4.26 -6.27
N ALA A 71 -8.69 -2.97 -6.00
CA ALA A 71 -8.70 -2.44 -4.63
C ALA A 71 -9.89 -2.98 -3.83
N GLU A 72 -10.99 -3.28 -4.51
CA GLU A 72 -12.27 -3.69 -3.96
C GLU A 72 -12.34 -5.19 -3.67
N PHE A 73 -11.51 -6.02 -4.31
CA PHE A 73 -11.55 -7.48 -4.16
C PHE A 73 -10.89 -7.96 -2.87
N LEU A 74 -11.64 -8.46 -1.89
CA LEU A 74 -11.10 -8.98 -0.61
C LEU A 74 -10.14 -8.00 0.10
N PRO A 75 -10.60 -6.78 0.48
CA PRO A 75 -9.77 -5.82 1.19
C PRO A 75 -9.18 -6.38 2.50
N GLU A 76 -9.84 -7.34 3.13
CA GLU A 76 -9.38 -8.05 4.33
C GLU A 76 -8.02 -8.72 4.19
N SER A 77 -7.63 -9.08 2.96
CA SER A 77 -6.31 -9.65 2.69
C SER A 77 -5.14 -8.71 3.04
N ALA A 78 -5.37 -7.39 3.15
CA ALA A 78 -4.31 -6.43 3.47
C ALA A 78 -4.21 -6.05 4.95
N TYR A 79 -5.17 -6.44 5.79
CA TYR A 79 -5.24 -6.04 7.20
C TYR A 79 -5.48 -7.18 8.18
N THR A 80 -5.77 -8.40 7.71
CA THR A 80 -6.03 -9.55 8.60
C THR A 80 -4.78 -9.96 9.38
N SER A 81 -3.64 -10.07 8.69
CA SER A 81 -2.34 -10.36 9.29
C SER A 81 -1.22 -9.98 8.33
N ARG A 82 0.01 -9.89 8.87
CA ARG A 82 1.21 -9.67 8.06
C ARG A 82 1.41 -10.81 7.06
N GLU A 83 1.20 -12.05 7.51
CA GLU A 83 1.39 -13.28 6.74
C GLU A 83 0.39 -13.35 5.59
N MET A 84 -0.88 -12.98 5.82
CA MET A 84 -1.91 -12.91 4.78
C MET A 84 -1.54 -11.88 3.70
N ALA A 85 -1.12 -10.69 4.12
CA ALA A 85 -0.74 -9.63 3.19
C ALA A 85 0.51 -10.03 2.36
N LEU A 86 1.49 -10.69 2.99
CA LEU A 86 2.64 -11.27 2.30
C LEU A 86 2.25 -12.39 1.34
N ALA A 87 1.32 -13.26 1.72
CA ALA A 87 0.83 -14.35 0.88
C ALA A 87 0.27 -13.82 -0.45
N MET A 88 -0.41 -12.67 -0.47
CA MET A 88 -0.89 -12.06 -1.72
C MET A 88 0.24 -11.71 -2.69
N HIS A 89 1.42 -11.35 -2.17
CA HIS A 89 2.61 -11.01 -2.95
C HIS A 89 3.41 -12.22 -3.41
N TRP A 90 3.04 -13.42 -2.98
CA TRP A 90 3.75 -14.64 -3.33
C TRP A 90 3.43 -15.13 -4.75
N LYS A 91 4.48 -15.55 -5.45
CA LYS A 91 4.44 -16.12 -6.80
C LYS A 91 5.31 -17.38 -6.85
N GLU A 92 4.79 -18.43 -7.50
CA GLU A 92 5.56 -19.62 -7.80
C GLU A 92 6.85 -19.29 -8.58
N PRO A 93 7.97 -19.97 -8.29
CA PRO A 93 8.17 -21.08 -7.35
C PRO A 93 8.50 -20.68 -5.88
N GLY A 94 8.22 -19.46 -5.42
CA GLY A 94 8.56 -19.05 -4.05
C GLY A 94 8.98 -17.59 -3.85
N TYR A 95 8.74 -16.74 -4.85
CA TYR A 95 9.24 -15.36 -4.84
C TYR A 95 8.14 -14.39 -4.41
N LEU A 96 8.45 -13.46 -3.52
CA LEU A 96 7.60 -12.32 -3.20
C LEU A 96 7.93 -11.16 -4.14
N ARG A 97 6.89 -10.59 -4.76
CA ARG A 97 7.00 -9.39 -5.60
C ARG A 97 5.92 -8.38 -5.21
N CYS A 98 6.31 -7.11 -5.11
CA CYS A 98 5.37 -6.03 -4.87
C CYS A 98 4.45 -5.80 -6.07
N ARG A 99 3.36 -5.03 -5.88
CA ARG A 99 2.39 -4.70 -6.95
C ARG A 99 3.05 -4.08 -8.17
N PHE A 100 3.98 -3.16 -7.96
CA PHE A 100 4.68 -2.45 -9.03
C PHE A 100 5.47 -3.42 -9.93
N HIS A 101 6.31 -4.28 -9.34
CA HIS A 101 7.12 -5.26 -10.10
C HIS A 101 6.34 -6.49 -10.60
N ARG A 102 5.03 -6.55 -10.33
CA ARG A 102 4.12 -7.56 -10.89
C ARG A 102 3.27 -7.01 -12.04
N ALA A 103 3.11 -5.70 -12.13
CA ALA A 103 2.24 -5.07 -13.12
C ALA A 103 2.78 -5.28 -14.55
N PRO A 104 1.99 -5.84 -15.48
CA PRO A 104 2.44 -6.12 -16.85
C PRO A 104 2.50 -4.87 -17.74
N LEU A 105 2.02 -3.71 -17.24
CA LEU A 105 1.76 -2.50 -18.02
C LEU A 105 2.91 -1.49 -18.01
N LEU A 106 4.01 -1.78 -17.33
CA LEU A 106 5.14 -0.88 -17.27
C LEU A 106 6.26 -1.48 -18.12
N ASP A 107 6.58 -0.85 -19.24
CA ASP A 107 7.84 -1.00 -20.00
C ASP A 107 9.07 -0.59 -19.16
N TYR A 108 8.92 -0.46 -17.85
CA TYR A 108 10.04 -0.38 -16.95
C TYR A 108 10.76 -1.72 -17.00
N PRO A 109 12.09 -1.73 -17.21
CA PRO A 109 12.85 -2.98 -17.13
C PRO A 109 12.47 -3.64 -15.80
N SER A 110 12.00 -4.88 -15.89
CA SER A 110 11.63 -5.73 -14.76
C SER A 110 12.76 -5.91 -13.75
N ASP A 111 13.95 -5.47 -14.14
CA ASP A 111 15.20 -5.51 -13.44
C ASP A 111 15.64 -4.07 -13.20
N THR A 112 15.48 -3.61 -11.98
CA THR A 112 16.10 -2.38 -11.50
C THR A 112 17.62 -2.54 -11.48
N THR A 113 18.35 -1.54 -11.95
CA THR A 113 19.82 -1.47 -11.82
C THR A 113 20.17 -0.46 -10.73
N VAL A 114 20.99 -0.86 -9.76
CA VAL A 114 21.78 0.06 -8.93
C VAL A 114 22.89 0.58 -9.84
N ASP A 115 23.03 1.90 -10.00
CA ASP A 115 24.24 2.45 -10.62
C ASP A 115 25.40 2.40 -9.61
N SER A 116 26.63 2.33 -10.12
CA SER A 116 27.88 2.26 -9.33
C SER A 116 28.08 3.43 -8.35
N ASP A 117 27.22 4.46 -8.43
CA ASP A 117 27.41 5.75 -7.79
C ASP A 117 26.49 5.95 -6.57
N GLY A 118 25.76 4.91 -6.15
CA GLY A 118 24.96 4.93 -4.92
C GLY A 118 23.70 5.77 -4.98
N ASN A 119 23.23 6.14 -6.18
CA ASN A 119 21.96 6.87 -6.32
C ASN A 119 20.77 5.95 -6.10
N PHE A 120 19.73 6.47 -5.43
CA PHE A 120 18.51 5.75 -5.08
C PHE A 120 17.60 5.49 -6.30
N LYS A 121 18.08 4.71 -7.27
CA LYS A 121 17.24 4.13 -8.32
C LYS A 121 16.64 2.86 -7.73
N GLY A 122 15.32 2.88 -7.53
CA GLY A 122 14.54 1.90 -6.76
C GLY A 122 15.10 0.49 -6.84
N VAL A 123 15.33 -0.11 -5.67
CA VAL A 123 16.12 -1.32 -5.54
C VAL A 123 15.27 -2.56 -5.83
N ALA A 124 15.66 -3.32 -6.84
CA ALA A 124 15.57 -4.77 -6.93
C ALA A 124 17.00 -5.27 -7.07
N PHE A 125 17.44 -5.99 -6.05
CA PHE A 125 18.58 -6.85 -6.22
C PHE A 125 18.16 -7.94 -7.20
N ARG A 126 19.04 -8.28 -8.16
CA ARG A 126 18.84 -9.49 -8.96
C ARG A 126 18.48 -10.63 -7.99
N PRO A 127 17.40 -11.39 -8.22
CA PRO A 127 17.21 -12.63 -7.48
C PRO A 127 18.49 -13.43 -7.67
N SER A 128 19.17 -13.74 -6.57
CA SER A 128 20.36 -14.56 -6.49
C SER A 128 20.01 -15.98 -6.95
N GLY A 129 19.83 -16.13 -8.26
CA GLY A 129 19.46 -17.36 -8.94
C GLY A 129 20.04 -17.46 -10.36
N LEU A 130 20.70 -16.40 -10.85
CA LEU A 130 21.49 -16.40 -12.09
C LEU A 130 22.98 -16.14 -11.85
N SER A 131 23.42 -15.95 -10.60
CA SER A 131 24.82 -16.16 -10.26
C SER A 131 25.01 -17.66 -10.12
N LEU A 132 25.98 -18.24 -10.83
CA LEU A 132 26.38 -19.66 -10.71
C LEU A 132 26.90 -20.04 -9.30
N THR A 133 26.81 -19.11 -8.34
CA THR A 133 27.19 -19.23 -6.93
C THR A 133 25.96 -19.29 -6.01
N ILE A 134 24.94 -20.07 -6.37
CA ILE A 134 23.65 -20.25 -5.65
C ILE A 134 23.81 -20.72 -4.18
N LEU A 135 25.01 -21.12 -3.74
CA LEU A 135 25.21 -21.77 -2.44
C LEU A 135 25.73 -20.87 -1.31
N THR A 136 26.10 -19.61 -1.56
CA THR A 136 26.82 -18.81 -0.54
C THR A 136 26.21 -17.47 -0.19
N ASP A 137 25.27 -16.94 -0.97
CA ASP A 137 24.68 -15.64 -0.66
C ASP A 137 23.42 -15.85 0.20
N PRO A 138 23.41 -15.39 1.47
CA PRO A 138 22.24 -15.49 2.32
C PRO A 138 21.06 -14.76 1.65
N PRO A 139 19.81 -15.23 1.85
CA PRO A 139 18.64 -14.52 1.35
C PRO A 139 18.71 -13.06 1.81
N LEU A 140 18.79 -12.14 0.85
CA LEU A 140 18.95 -10.70 1.06
C LEU A 140 17.95 -10.21 2.10
N LEU A 141 18.47 -9.82 3.26
CA LEU A 141 17.84 -9.15 4.41
C LEU A 141 16.40 -9.58 4.71
N ALA A 142 16.18 -10.21 5.88
CA ALA A 142 14.89 -10.67 6.41
C ALA A 142 13.68 -9.69 6.31
N ASN A 143 13.92 -8.43 5.95
CA ASN A 143 12.96 -7.35 5.85
C ASN A 143 12.70 -6.82 4.41
N HIS A 144 13.17 -7.49 3.35
CA HIS A 144 12.96 -7.11 1.95
C HIS A 144 12.28 -8.19 1.11
N MET A 145 11.52 -7.77 0.10
CA MET A 145 10.99 -8.64 -0.96
C MET A 145 12.13 -9.08 -1.90
N GLN A 146 11.96 -10.16 -2.66
CA GLN A 146 12.94 -10.58 -3.68
C GLN A 146 13.04 -9.59 -4.84
N CYS A 147 12.08 -8.68 -4.98
CA CYS A 147 12.18 -7.51 -5.86
C CYS A 147 12.87 -6.30 -5.20
N GLY A 148 13.61 -6.49 -4.09
CA GLY A 148 14.39 -5.49 -3.35
C GLY A 148 13.60 -4.39 -2.61
N CYS A 149 12.27 -4.38 -2.71
CA CYS A 149 11.45 -3.41 -1.98
C CYS A 149 11.34 -3.78 -0.49
N PRO A 150 11.44 -2.82 0.45
CA PRO A 150 11.21 -3.09 1.88
C PRO A 150 9.82 -3.67 2.12
N ILE A 151 9.73 -4.77 2.88
CA ILE A 151 8.46 -5.44 3.16
C ILE A 151 7.47 -4.46 3.81
N GLN A 152 7.94 -3.69 4.79
CA GLN A 152 7.13 -2.72 5.53
C GLN A 152 6.42 -1.71 4.60
N ASP A 153 7.16 -1.15 3.63
CA ASP A 153 6.62 -0.18 2.69
C ASP A 153 5.65 -0.83 1.68
N VAL A 154 5.95 -2.07 1.25
CA VAL A 154 5.06 -2.81 0.36
C VAL A 154 3.74 -3.13 1.04
N LEU A 155 3.78 -3.58 2.31
CA LEU A 155 2.60 -3.91 3.08
C LEU A 155 1.78 -2.67 3.43
N LEU A 156 2.42 -1.55 3.77
CA LEU A 156 1.73 -0.28 4.01
C LEU A 156 1.07 0.25 2.73
N GLU A 157 1.77 0.23 1.58
CA GLU A 157 1.14 0.57 0.30
C GLU A 157 -0.05 -0.33 0.01
N PHE A 158 0.08 -1.65 0.24
CA PHE A 158 -0.99 -2.60 0.00
C PHE A 158 -2.21 -2.37 0.89
N PHE A 159 -1.99 -2.08 2.18
CA PHE A 159 -3.04 -1.66 3.11
C PHE A 159 -3.76 -0.40 2.62
N LEU A 160 -3.01 0.65 2.26
CA LEU A 160 -3.58 1.91 1.79
C LEU A 160 -4.37 1.69 0.49
N PHE A 161 -3.81 0.92 -0.43
CA PHE A 161 -4.46 0.52 -1.68
C PHE A 161 -5.81 -0.17 -1.45
N LYS A 162 -5.88 -1.11 -0.50
CA LYS A 162 -7.11 -1.84 -0.20
C LYS A 162 -8.15 -0.99 0.53
N THR A 163 -7.73 -0.23 1.53
CA THR A 163 -8.66 0.36 2.52
C THR A 163 -9.00 1.81 2.26
N ARG A 164 -8.14 2.59 1.58
CA ARG A 164 -8.35 4.02 1.44
C ARG A 164 -9.16 4.35 0.20
N ARG A 165 -10.10 5.28 0.37
CA ARG A 165 -10.87 5.89 -0.69
C ARG A 165 -10.90 7.40 -0.44
N VAL A 166 -10.92 8.17 -1.51
CA VAL A 166 -10.99 9.64 -1.44
C VAL A 166 -12.27 10.08 -2.14
N ASN A 167 -13.02 10.98 -1.51
CA ASN A 167 -14.20 11.59 -2.12
C ASN A 167 -13.83 12.93 -2.76
N SER A 168 -14.57 13.35 -3.78
CA SER A 168 -14.33 14.68 -4.37
C SER A 168 -14.70 15.78 -3.38
N SER A 169 -13.84 16.81 -3.27
CA SER A 169 -14.17 18.03 -2.53
C SER A 169 -15.20 18.92 -3.24
N HIS A 170 -15.47 18.67 -4.52
CA HIS A 170 -16.46 19.42 -5.28
C HIS A 170 -17.88 18.96 -4.90
N PRO A 171 -18.79 19.85 -4.46
CA PRO A 171 -20.10 19.45 -3.91
C PRO A 171 -20.92 18.54 -4.83
N GLN A 172 -20.91 18.80 -6.14
CA GLN A 172 -21.64 17.98 -7.13
C GLN A 172 -21.12 16.55 -7.27
N TYR A 173 -19.88 16.28 -6.85
CA TYR A 173 -19.22 14.98 -6.97
C TYR A 173 -18.85 14.39 -5.62
N ALA A 174 -19.34 14.95 -4.51
CA ALA A 174 -18.98 14.51 -3.16
C ALA A 174 -19.37 13.05 -2.87
N VAL A 175 -20.41 12.54 -3.54
CA VAL A 175 -20.83 11.13 -3.45
C VAL A 175 -19.92 10.18 -4.24
N LYS A 176 -19.04 10.71 -5.11
CA LYS A 176 -18.12 9.88 -5.90
C LYS A 176 -16.89 9.56 -5.06
N SER A 177 -16.70 8.27 -4.81
CA SER A 177 -15.54 7.72 -4.13
C SER A 177 -14.53 7.20 -5.14
N TYR A 178 -13.25 7.51 -4.92
CA TYR A 178 -12.13 7.15 -5.80
C TYR A 178 -11.15 6.26 -5.04
N SER A 179 -10.84 5.10 -5.62
CA SER A 179 -9.73 4.25 -5.19
C SER A 179 -8.50 4.53 -6.05
N MET A 180 -7.37 3.90 -5.72
CA MET A 180 -6.18 3.94 -6.57
C MET A 180 -6.38 3.15 -7.88
N ASN A 181 -7.49 2.41 -8.04
CA ASN A 181 -7.74 1.54 -9.20
C ASN A 181 -6.51 0.66 -9.50
N MET A 182 -6.16 0.45 -10.77
CA MET A 182 -4.96 -0.30 -11.14
C MET A 182 -3.66 0.51 -11.04
N THR A 183 -3.69 1.70 -10.43
CA THR A 183 -2.49 2.52 -10.26
C THR A 183 -1.52 1.83 -9.30
N VAL A 184 -0.25 1.76 -9.71
CA VAL A 184 0.85 1.25 -8.89
C VAL A 184 1.80 2.39 -8.55
N VAL A 185 2.25 2.44 -7.30
CA VAL A 185 3.16 3.50 -6.84
C VAL A 185 4.62 3.08 -7.10
N PRO A 186 5.40 3.89 -7.84
CA PRO A 186 6.82 3.61 -8.04
C PRO A 186 7.58 3.50 -6.71
N PRO A 187 8.58 2.62 -6.59
CA PRO A 187 9.30 2.41 -5.33
C PRO A 187 9.85 3.68 -4.65
N PRO A 188 10.44 4.67 -5.37
CA PRO A 188 10.90 5.90 -4.72
C PRO A 188 9.76 6.73 -4.10
N ILE A 189 8.64 6.85 -4.82
CA ILE A 189 7.45 7.59 -4.34
C ILE A 189 6.84 6.86 -3.14
N ARG A 190 6.77 5.53 -3.20
CA ARG A 190 6.28 4.69 -2.10
C ARG A 190 7.11 4.88 -0.84
N ALA A 191 8.44 4.79 -0.96
CA ALA A 191 9.35 4.98 0.17
C ALA A 191 9.15 6.37 0.79
N PHE A 192 9.07 7.42 -0.03
CA PHE A 192 8.79 8.77 0.43
C PHE A 192 7.45 8.89 1.19
N VAL A 193 6.37 8.35 0.62
CA VAL A 193 5.03 8.38 1.23
C VAL A 193 4.98 7.56 2.53
N CYS A 194 5.56 6.36 2.54
CA CYS A 194 5.58 5.49 3.71
C CYS A 194 6.42 6.09 4.85
N GLU A 195 7.53 6.74 4.51
CA GLU A 195 8.36 7.43 5.48
C GLU A 195 7.64 8.65 6.06
N GLY A 196 7.02 9.47 5.23
CA GLY A 196 6.17 10.58 5.69
C GLY A 196 5.06 10.10 6.62
N PHE A 197 4.36 9.01 6.25
CA PHE A 197 3.34 8.40 7.11
C PHE A 197 3.91 8.00 8.49
N ARG A 198 5.04 7.29 8.55
CA ARG A 198 5.67 6.90 9.82
C ARG A 198 6.13 8.11 10.63
N GLN A 199 6.63 9.15 9.98
CA GLN A 199 7.06 10.36 10.67
C GLN A 199 5.86 11.11 11.25
N ASP A 200 4.78 11.29 10.50
CA ASP A 200 3.63 12.09 10.92
C ASP A 200 2.73 11.35 11.92
N THR A 201 2.62 10.03 11.80
CA THR A 201 1.74 9.22 12.66
C THR A 201 2.49 8.53 13.79
N ALA A 202 3.81 8.34 13.66
CA ALA A 202 4.59 7.44 14.52
C ALA A 202 4.05 6.00 14.58
N LEU A 203 3.20 5.61 13.62
CA LEU A 203 2.68 4.26 13.46
C LEU A 203 3.51 3.50 12.42
N ASP A 204 3.65 2.20 12.60
CA ASP A 204 4.17 1.26 11.62
C ASP A 204 3.06 0.35 11.08
N ILE A 205 3.38 -0.56 10.16
CA ILE A 205 2.39 -1.51 9.64
C ILE A 205 2.02 -2.57 10.68
N GLN A 206 2.88 -2.83 11.66
CA GLN A 206 2.64 -3.87 12.66
C GLN A 206 1.51 -3.43 13.59
N ASP A 207 1.46 -2.14 13.93
CA ASP A 207 0.35 -1.55 14.68
C ASP A 207 -1.01 -1.82 14.03
N ILE A 208 -1.06 -1.87 12.70
CA ILE A 208 -2.28 -2.18 11.93
C ILE A 208 -2.65 -3.66 12.05
N TYR A 209 -1.67 -4.56 12.13
CA TYR A 209 -1.90 -6.02 12.23
C TYR A 209 -2.15 -6.52 13.65
N ASP A 210 -1.72 -5.78 14.67
CA ASP A 210 -1.85 -6.18 16.07
C ASP A 210 -3.31 -6.19 16.59
N GLN A 211 -4.25 -5.65 15.81
CA GLN A 211 -5.67 -5.77 16.07
C GLN A 211 -6.40 -6.02 14.75
N GLN A 212 -7.44 -6.85 14.78
CA GLN A 212 -8.27 -7.09 13.61
C GLN A 212 -8.97 -5.79 13.20
N TYR A 213 -8.67 -5.32 11.99
CA TYR A 213 -9.32 -4.15 11.39
C TYR A 213 -10.84 -4.33 11.32
N GLY A 214 -11.57 -3.27 11.62
CA GLY A 214 -13.04 -3.27 11.67
C GLY A 214 -13.63 -3.75 13.00
N GLN A 215 -12.81 -4.21 13.95
CA GLN A 215 -13.25 -4.35 15.34
C GLN A 215 -13.55 -2.97 15.96
N GLU A 216 -14.51 -2.94 16.89
CA GLU A 216 -14.83 -1.73 17.65
C GLU A 216 -13.57 -1.20 18.37
N GLY A 217 -13.35 0.11 18.29
CA GLY A 217 -12.20 0.78 18.88
C GLY A 217 -10.88 0.60 18.13
N PHE A 218 -10.84 -0.05 16.96
CA PHE A 218 -9.61 -0.16 16.16
C PHE A 218 -9.00 1.21 15.83
N GLU A 219 -9.83 2.15 15.34
CA GLU A 219 -9.37 3.50 15.01
C GLU A 219 -8.94 4.28 16.27
N ASP A 220 -9.72 4.18 17.35
CA ASP A 220 -9.40 4.82 18.63
C ASP A 220 -8.06 4.32 19.18
N ARG A 221 -7.79 3.01 19.11
CA ARG A 221 -6.50 2.43 19.50
C ARG A 221 -5.36 3.03 18.69
N LEU A 222 -5.49 3.12 17.37
CA LEU A 222 -4.45 3.69 16.52
C LEU A 222 -4.20 5.17 16.83
N GLU A 223 -5.24 5.97 17.05
CA GLU A 223 -5.11 7.38 17.43
C GLU A 223 -4.46 7.53 18.81
N VAL A 224 -4.81 6.68 19.79
CA VAL A 224 -4.16 6.66 21.11
C VAL A 224 -2.69 6.28 20.99
N LEU A 225 -2.35 5.25 20.22
CA LEU A 225 -0.94 4.85 19.99
C LEU A 225 -0.14 5.97 19.34
N LYS A 226 -0.70 6.61 18.31
CA LYS A 226 -0.12 7.79 17.66
C LYS A 226 0.12 8.91 18.67
N ALA A 227 -0.88 9.27 19.48
CA ALA A 227 -0.74 10.31 20.50
C ALA A 227 0.38 9.97 21.51
N ILE A 228 0.41 8.74 22.04
CA ILE A 228 1.43 8.29 22.99
C ILE A 228 2.83 8.40 22.39
N ARG A 229 3.03 7.90 21.16
CA ARG A 229 4.35 7.88 20.51
C ARG A 229 4.82 9.27 20.12
N LEU A 230 3.93 10.13 19.63
CA LEU A 230 4.25 11.53 19.33
C LEU A 230 4.61 12.30 20.62
N LEU A 231 3.86 12.12 21.71
CA LEU A 231 4.19 12.71 23.01
C LEU A 231 5.55 12.22 23.53
N ASN A 232 5.84 10.93 23.42
CA ASN A 232 7.15 10.38 23.81
C ASN A 232 8.29 10.96 22.96
N ARG A 233 8.07 11.17 21.66
CA ARG A 233 9.04 11.84 20.79
C ARG A 233 9.31 13.28 21.23
N ILE A 234 8.29 14.03 21.64
CA ILE A 234 8.45 15.39 22.18
C ILE A 234 9.20 15.36 23.51
N LYS A 235 8.82 14.47 24.44
CA LYS A 235 9.52 14.31 25.73
C LYS A 235 10.99 13.94 25.55
N GLY A 236 11.30 13.05 24.60
CA GLY A 236 12.67 12.68 24.26
C GLY A 236 13.50 13.79 23.63
N ARG A 237 12.85 14.80 23.02
CA ARG A 237 13.51 16.02 22.50
C ARG A 237 13.79 17.06 23.59
N ASN A 238 13.12 16.98 24.74
CA ASN A 238 13.26 17.94 25.85
C ASN A 238 14.44 17.63 26.80
N VAL A 239 15.61 17.29 26.25
CA VAL A 239 16.88 17.28 27.01
C VAL A 239 17.81 18.44 26.61
N GLU A 240 17.42 19.27 25.64
CA GLU A 240 18.01 20.60 25.48
C GLU A 240 16.90 21.64 25.66
N SER A 241 16.97 22.34 26.79
CA SER A 241 16.09 23.43 27.16
C SER A 241 16.04 24.47 26.03
N VAL A 242 15.00 24.44 25.20
CA VAL A 242 14.60 25.62 24.44
C VAL A 242 14.27 26.67 25.51
N PRO A 243 15.00 27.80 25.61
CA PRO A 243 14.65 28.83 26.55
C PRO A 243 13.24 29.26 26.19
N LEU A 244 12.27 29.00 27.08
CA LEU A 244 10.96 29.60 27.00
C LEU A 244 11.21 31.10 26.88
N TYR A 245 10.89 31.64 25.71
CA TYR A 245 11.08 33.04 25.40
C TYR A 245 10.23 33.82 26.41
N SER A 246 10.85 34.27 27.51
CA SER A 246 10.26 35.15 28.52
C SER A 246 10.21 36.58 27.98
N GLY A 247 9.76 36.71 26.73
CA GLY A 247 9.62 37.96 26.00
C GLY A 247 8.30 38.63 26.35
N GLY A 248 8.10 38.95 27.63
CA GLY A 248 7.19 40.01 28.02
C GLY A 248 7.74 41.34 27.53
N LYS A 249 7.54 41.67 26.25
CA LYS A 249 7.56 43.05 25.78
C LYS A 249 6.20 43.37 25.19
N GLU A 250 5.51 44.19 25.96
CA GLU A 250 4.30 44.93 25.67
C GLU A 250 4.07 45.20 24.17
N LEU A 251 2.98 44.66 23.65
CA LEU A 251 2.24 45.25 22.53
C LEU A 251 1.66 46.59 23.00
N ARG A 252 2.48 47.63 23.09
CA ARG A 252 2.01 49.02 23.09
C ARG A 252 2.41 49.67 21.76
N SER A 253 1.40 50.28 21.15
CA SER A 253 1.45 51.21 20.02
C SER A 253 2.03 50.69 18.70
N LEU A 254 1.18 50.06 17.89
CA LEU A 254 1.09 50.46 16.49
C LEU A 254 -0.20 51.26 16.36
N GLY A 255 -0.06 52.59 16.35
CA GLY A 255 -1.10 53.48 15.87
C GLY A 255 -1.20 53.34 14.36
N LEU A 256 -2.22 52.63 13.91
CA LEU A 256 -2.85 52.75 12.60
C LEU A 256 -4.36 52.79 12.83
#